data_AF-A0A813SX42-F1
#
_entry.id   AF-A0A813SX42-F1
#
_cell.length_a   1.000
_cell.length_b   1.000
_cell.length_c   1.000
_cell.angle_alpha   90.00
_cell.angle_beta   90.00
_cell.angle_gamma   90.00
#
_symmetry.space_group_name_H-M   'P 1'
#
loop_
_entity.id
_entity.type
_entity.pdbx_description
1 polymer ?
#
loop_
_entity_poly.entity_id
_entity_poly.type
_entity_poly.pdbx_seq_one_letter_code
_entity_poly.pdbx_strand_id
1 'polypeptide(L)'
;MASFSSRRIPPGPGQESVWDYPRPPRVEETSKHIEVIFNGVKIADTRRAKRVLETSHPPTYYIPPEDVRIKEYFKLAPNEKSSFCEWKGAANYYTIEVNGKRVENAAWFYSKPTEPNFSSIKDHIAIYANKMDECRVDGERVTPQPGQFYGGWITKDIVGPFKGEPGTMGW
;
A
#
# COMPACT_ATOMS: atom_id res chain seq x y z
N MET A 1 0.33 2.73 -36.69
CA MET A 1 0.67 2.41 -35.28
C MET A 1 -0.62 2.46 -34.49
N ALA A 2 -1.07 1.32 -33.96
CA ALA A 2 -2.35 1.26 -33.24
C ALA A 2 -2.24 2.06 -31.93
N SER A 3 -3.03 3.12 -31.83
CA SER A 3 -3.26 3.85 -30.59
C SER A 3 -3.96 2.91 -29.62
N PHE A 4 -3.21 2.32 -28.69
CA PHE A 4 -3.79 1.69 -27.51
C PHE A 4 -4.34 2.81 -26.62
N SER A 5 -5.58 3.21 -26.90
CA SER A 5 -6.40 3.87 -25.90
C SER A 5 -6.56 2.85 -24.77
N SER A 6 -5.79 2.99 -23.69
CA SER A 6 -6.12 2.30 -22.44
C SER A 6 -7.43 2.93 -21.97
N ARG A 7 -8.55 2.32 -22.38
CA ARG A 7 -9.86 2.78 -21.98
C ARG A 7 -10.00 2.39 -20.52
N ARG A 8 -9.90 3.41 -19.65
CA ARG A 8 -10.39 3.39 -18.28
C ARG A 8 -11.56 2.41 -18.15
N ILE A 9 -11.48 1.47 -17.20
CA ILE A 9 -12.56 0.52 -16.94
C ILE A 9 -13.62 1.27 -16.12
N PRO A 10 -14.87 1.39 -16.61
CA PRO A 10 -15.95 1.97 -15.81
C PRO A 10 -16.24 1.10 -14.58
N PRO A 11 -16.34 1.67 -13.37
CA PRO A 11 -16.66 0.88 -12.19
C PRO A 11 -18.10 0.38 -12.23
N GLY A 12 -18.32 -0.89 -11.86
CA GLY A 12 -19.63 -1.45 -11.60
C GLY A 12 -20.18 -1.09 -10.20
N PRO A 13 -21.38 -1.57 -9.84
CA PRO A 13 -21.95 -1.33 -8.52
C PRO A 13 -21.01 -1.78 -7.39
N GLY A 14 -20.72 -0.88 -6.46
CA GLY A 14 -19.83 -1.14 -5.32
C GLY A 14 -18.34 -1.16 -5.67
N GLN A 15 -17.95 -0.81 -6.90
CA GLN A 15 -16.56 -0.68 -7.30
C GLN A 15 -16.11 0.79 -7.35
N GLU A 16 -14.82 1.00 -7.16
CA GLU A 16 -14.11 2.27 -7.31
C GLU A 16 -13.11 2.15 -8.47
N SER A 17 -13.02 3.15 -9.33
CA SER A 17 -11.94 3.21 -10.33
C SER A 17 -10.76 3.98 -9.78
N VAL A 18 -9.55 3.45 -9.92
CA VAL A 18 -8.32 4.15 -9.53
C VAL A 18 -8.09 5.46 -10.29
N TRP A 19 -8.81 5.64 -11.40
CA TRP A 19 -8.77 6.85 -12.22
C TRP A 19 -9.69 7.97 -11.70
N ASP A 20 -10.57 7.68 -10.74
CA ASP A 20 -11.37 8.67 -10.02
C ASP A 20 -10.69 9.17 -8.73
N TYR A 21 -9.57 8.57 -8.36
CA TYR A 21 -8.78 9.01 -7.22
C TYR A 21 -8.06 10.31 -7.51
N PRO A 22 -7.92 11.19 -6.50
CA PRO A 22 -7.40 12.53 -6.71
C PRO A 22 -5.88 12.55 -6.89
N ARG A 23 -5.41 13.64 -7.49
CA ARG A 23 -4.03 14.11 -7.45
C ARG A 23 -4.07 15.59 -7.03
N PRO A 24 -3.54 15.98 -5.84
CA PRO A 24 -2.74 15.18 -4.90
C PRO A 24 -3.52 14.02 -4.27
N PRO A 25 -2.81 12.97 -3.78
CA PRO A 25 -3.42 11.83 -3.10
C PRO A 25 -4.22 12.25 -1.87
N ARG A 26 -5.28 11.49 -1.57
CA ARG A 26 -6.13 11.72 -0.40
C ARG A 26 -5.99 10.57 0.60
N VAL A 27 -5.93 10.92 1.89
CA VAL A 27 -6.02 9.97 3.00
C VAL A 27 -7.48 9.83 3.42
N GLU A 28 -7.95 8.60 3.60
CA GLU A 28 -9.27 8.30 4.16
C GLU A 28 -9.15 7.30 5.32
N GLU A 29 -9.95 7.47 6.36
CA GLU A 29 -10.11 6.44 7.38
C GLU A 29 -10.89 5.25 6.83
N THR A 30 -10.59 4.04 7.30
CA THR A 30 -11.34 2.86 6.91
C THR A 30 -11.50 1.88 8.07
N SER A 31 -12.71 1.33 8.19
CA SER A 31 -13.05 0.26 9.13
C SER A 31 -12.89 -1.15 8.54
N LYS A 32 -12.43 -1.24 7.29
CA LYS A 32 -12.11 -2.51 6.63
C LYS A 32 -11.11 -3.29 7.49
N HIS A 33 -11.31 -4.60 7.59
CA HIS A 33 -10.42 -5.48 8.35
C HIS A 33 -9.17 -5.79 7.52
N ILE A 34 -8.03 -5.32 7.99
CA ILE A 34 -6.74 -5.51 7.33
C ILE A 34 -5.94 -6.56 8.09
N GLU A 35 -5.50 -7.61 7.38
CA GLU A 35 -4.63 -8.64 7.93
C GLU A 35 -3.39 -8.81 7.06
N VAL A 36 -2.23 -9.00 7.69
CA VAL A 36 -0.96 -9.28 7.01
C VAL A 36 -0.30 -10.50 7.62
N ILE A 37 0.01 -11.48 6.77
CA ILE A 37 0.61 -12.75 7.14
C ILE A 37 1.96 -12.90 6.45
N PHE A 38 3.00 -13.19 7.23
CA PHE A 38 4.33 -13.49 6.75
C PHE A 38 4.96 -14.64 7.52
N ASN A 39 5.52 -15.60 6.79
CA ASN A 39 6.04 -16.86 7.29
C ASN A 39 5.07 -17.59 8.23
N GLY A 40 3.79 -17.63 7.82
CA GLY A 40 2.69 -18.24 8.60
C GLY A 40 2.25 -17.48 9.86
N VAL A 41 2.84 -16.33 10.17
CA VAL A 41 2.48 -15.50 11.34
C VAL A 41 1.68 -14.28 10.91
N LYS A 42 0.56 -14.00 11.58
CA LYS A 42 -0.17 -12.74 11.43
C LYS A 42 0.61 -11.61 12.11
N ILE A 43 1.26 -10.78 11.31
CA ILE A 43 2.15 -9.69 11.75
C ILE A 43 1.42 -8.34 11.88
N ALA A 44 0.23 -8.21 11.29
CA ALA A 44 -0.66 -7.06 11.49
C ALA A 44 -2.13 -7.50 11.43
N ASP A 45 -2.99 -6.87 12.24
CA ASP A 45 -4.44 -7.11 12.31
C ASP A 45 -5.14 -5.83 12.80
N THR A 46 -5.89 -5.15 11.93
CA THR A 46 -6.55 -3.88 12.29
C THR A 46 -7.91 -3.68 11.65
N ARG A 47 -8.77 -2.88 12.29
CA ARG A 47 -9.99 -2.26 11.73
C ARG A 47 -9.93 -0.73 11.79
N ARG A 48 -8.74 -0.17 11.92
CA ARG A 48 -8.49 1.26 12.13
C ARG A 48 -7.43 1.78 11.17
N ALA A 49 -7.30 1.12 10.01
CA ALA A 49 -6.36 1.54 8.99
C ALA A 49 -6.78 2.86 8.37
N LYS A 50 -5.82 3.50 7.70
CA LYS A 50 -6.08 4.57 6.74
C LYS A 50 -5.75 4.06 5.36
N ARG A 51 -6.53 4.43 4.36
CA ARG A 51 -6.21 4.15 2.96
C ARG A 51 -5.77 5.43 2.27
N VAL A 52 -4.74 5.34 1.45
CA VAL A 52 -4.32 6.42 0.56
C VAL A 52 -4.81 6.12 -0.84
N LEU A 53 -5.58 7.06 -1.38
CA LEU A 53 -6.13 7.03 -2.73
C LEU A 53 -5.31 7.95 -3.63
N GLU A 54 -4.74 7.39 -4.68
CA GLU A 54 -3.86 8.10 -5.61
C GLU A 54 -4.18 7.67 -7.04
N THR A 55 -4.35 8.64 -7.95
CA THR A 55 -4.69 8.37 -9.35
C THR A 55 -3.83 7.26 -9.93
N SER A 56 -4.46 6.31 -10.64
CA SER A 56 -3.86 5.12 -11.29
C SER A 56 -3.34 4.01 -10.36
N HIS A 57 -3.40 4.19 -9.04
CA HIS A 57 -2.93 3.22 -8.06
C HIS A 57 -4.10 2.68 -7.22
N PRO A 58 -4.17 1.36 -6.98
CA PRO A 58 -5.05 0.80 -5.96
C PRO A 58 -4.73 1.39 -4.57
N PRO A 59 -5.68 1.37 -3.63
CA PRO A 59 -5.45 1.87 -2.28
C PRO A 59 -4.21 1.24 -1.63
N THR A 60 -3.38 2.07 -1.01
CA THR A 60 -2.34 1.62 -0.08
C THR A 60 -2.86 1.78 1.34
N TYR A 61 -2.75 0.74 2.16
CA TYR A 61 -3.21 0.78 3.55
C TYR A 61 -2.07 1.13 4.51
N TYR A 62 -2.35 2.06 5.40
CA TYR A 62 -1.49 2.56 6.47
C TYR A 62 -2.08 2.09 7.80
N ILE A 63 -1.40 1.14 8.42
CA ILE A 63 -1.83 0.44 9.63
C ILE A 63 -1.27 1.20 10.84
N PRO A 64 -2.08 1.50 11.87
CA PRO A 64 -1.57 2.13 13.09
C PRO A 64 -0.53 1.20 13.76
N PRO A 65 0.59 1.75 14.27
CA PRO A 65 1.71 0.94 14.74
C PRO A 65 1.36 0.04 15.93
N GLU A 66 0.30 0.35 16.68
CA GLU A 66 -0.19 -0.46 17.80
C GLU A 66 -0.80 -1.80 17.35
N ASP A 67 -1.27 -1.86 16.10
CA ASP A 67 -1.91 -3.04 15.51
C ASP A 67 -0.91 -3.87 14.67
N VAL A 68 0.38 -3.53 14.73
CA VAL A 68 1.48 -4.22 14.05
C VAL A 68 2.46 -4.76 15.09
N ARG A 69 2.92 -6.00 14.90
CA ARG A 69 3.93 -6.64 15.76
C ARG A 69 5.35 -6.11 15.48
N ILE A 70 5.52 -4.79 15.54
CA ILE A 70 6.75 -4.07 15.16
C ILE A 70 7.93 -4.53 16.01
N LYS A 71 7.77 -4.54 17.33
CA LYS A 71 8.85 -4.91 18.27
C LYS A 71 9.36 -6.34 18.08
N GLU A 72 8.49 -7.23 17.63
CA GLU A 72 8.78 -8.65 17.45
C GLU A 72 9.47 -8.93 16.11
N TYR A 73 9.00 -8.28 15.03
CA TYR A 73 9.34 -8.72 13.67
C TYR A 73 9.89 -7.65 12.75
N PHE A 74 9.89 -6.37 13.15
CA PHE A 74 10.30 -5.27 12.27
C PHE A 74 11.59 -4.65 12.78
N LYS A 75 12.60 -4.58 11.89
CA LYS A 75 13.89 -3.94 12.14
C LYS A 75 14.02 -2.75 11.20
N LEU A 76 14.38 -1.57 11.72
CA LEU A 76 14.64 -0.40 10.86
C LEU A 76 15.72 -0.76 9.84
N ALA A 77 15.44 -0.53 8.57
CA ALA A 77 16.43 -0.71 7.52
C ALA A 77 17.52 0.37 7.68
N PRO A 78 18.82 0.03 7.53
CA PRO A 78 19.87 1.02 7.42
C PRO A 78 19.52 2.03 6.32
N ASN A 79 19.88 3.30 6.50
CA ASN A 79 19.50 4.48 5.70
C ASN A 79 19.81 4.45 4.18
N GLU A 80 20.11 3.30 3.59
CA GLU A 80 20.46 3.15 2.17
C GLU A 80 19.26 3.31 1.22
N LYS A 81 18.02 3.18 1.71
CA LYS A 81 16.80 3.36 0.91
C LYS A 81 15.79 4.25 1.61
N SER A 82 16.02 5.55 1.61
CA SER A 82 14.93 6.51 1.79
C SER A 82 14.40 6.86 0.40
N SER A 83 13.12 6.58 0.14
CA SER A 83 12.45 7.03 -1.07
C SER A 83 11.74 8.35 -0.79
N PHE A 84 11.79 9.26 -1.76
CA PHE A 84 11.09 10.53 -1.65
C PHE A 84 9.80 10.48 -2.48
N CYS A 85 8.68 10.78 -1.84
CA CYS A 85 7.41 11.03 -2.51
C CYS A 85 7.17 12.53 -2.55
N GLU A 86 6.88 13.07 -3.75
CA GLU A 86 6.59 14.51 -3.94
C GLU A 86 5.46 15.03 -3.04
N TRP A 87 4.52 14.15 -2.67
CA TRP A 87 3.37 14.50 -1.82
C TRP A 87 3.62 14.25 -0.35
N LYS A 88 4.27 13.13 0.01
CA LYS A 88 4.29 12.59 1.38
C LYS A 88 5.62 12.83 2.10
N GLY A 89 6.68 13.20 1.38
CA GLY A 89 8.02 13.38 1.93
C GLY A 89 8.86 12.12 1.89
N ALA A 90 9.85 12.03 2.79
CA ALA A 90 10.82 10.94 2.85
C ALA A 90 10.30 9.74 3.64
N ALA A 91 10.28 8.57 3.01
CA ALA A 91 9.86 7.32 3.63
C ALA A 91 11.02 6.65 4.39
N ASN A 92 10.74 6.15 5.58
CA ASN A 92 11.61 5.25 6.32
C ASN A 92 11.16 3.80 6.10
N TYR A 93 12.08 2.85 6.05
CA TYR A 93 11.78 1.45 5.73
C TYR A 93 12.07 0.50 6.88
N TYR A 94 11.30 -0.59 6.93
CA TYR A 94 11.52 -1.74 7.78
C TYR A 94 11.90 -2.97 6.96
N THR A 95 12.84 -3.73 7.49
CA THR A 95 13.04 -5.15 7.18
C THR A 95 12.14 -5.97 8.10
N ILE A 96 11.45 -6.97 7.54
CA ILE A 96 10.60 -7.89 8.29
C ILE A 96 11.34 -9.23 8.42
N GLU A 97 11.40 -9.76 9.63
CA GLU A 97 12.03 -11.04 9.95
C GLU A 97 11.13 -11.85 10.89
N VAL A 98 10.69 -13.02 10.43
CA VAL A 98 9.81 -13.91 11.19
C VAL A 98 10.34 -15.33 11.07
N ASN A 99 10.58 -16.01 12.19
CA ASN A 99 11.05 -17.40 12.25
C ASN A 99 12.20 -17.71 11.28
N GLY A 100 13.19 -16.82 11.19
CA GLY A 100 14.37 -16.95 10.33
C GLY A 100 14.18 -16.56 8.85
N LYS A 101 12.94 -16.34 8.37
CA LYS A 101 12.68 -15.78 7.03
C LYS A 101 12.77 -14.26 7.12
N ARG A 102 13.60 -13.66 6.27
CA ARG A 102 13.85 -12.21 6.23
C ARG A 102 13.48 -11.63 4.87
N VAL A 103 12.83 -10.46 4.88
CA VAL A 103 12.57 -9.66 3.68
C VAL A 103 12.90 -8.20 3.93
N GLU A 104 13.82 -7.66 3.15
CA GLU A 104 14.29 -6.29 3.31
C GLU A 104 13.37 -5.28 2.65
N ASN A 105 13.29 -4.07 3.23
CA ASN A 105 12.51 -2.95 2.69
C ASN A 105 11.08 -3.39 2.32
N ALA A 106 10.43 -4.11 3.23
CA ALA A 106 9.15 -4.76 3.00
C ALA A 106 7.97 -3.92 3.49
N ALA A 107 8.24 -3.00 4.42
CA ALA A 107 7.30 -2.04 4.91
C ALA A 107 7.95 -0.65 4.99
N TRP A 108 7.14 0.39 4.97
CA TRP A 108 7.59 1.76 5.13
C TRP A 108 6.62 2.59 5.97
N PHE A 109 7.12 3.73 6.44
CA PHE A 109 6.35 4.71 7.19
C PHE A 109 6.91 6.11 6.92
N TYR A 110 6.15 7.13 7.31
CA TYR A 110 6.60 8.53 7.26
C TYR A 110 6.70 9.08 8.67
N SER A 111 7.93 9.37 9.12
CA SER A 111 8.19 10.01 10.41
C SER A 111 7.91 11.52 10.39
N LYS A 112 8.00 12.13 9.20
CA LYS A 112 7.78 13.56 8.95
C LYS A 112 6.98 13.74 7.65
N PRO A 113 5.71 13.29 7.61
CA PRO A 113 4.88 13.44 6.42
C PRO A 113 4.58 14.92 6.15
N THR A 114 4.32 15.26 4.88
CA THR A 114 3.94 16.62 4.49
C THR A 114 2.61 17.04 5.14
N GLU A 115 2.64 18.17 5.85
CA GLU A 115 1.47 18.73 6.51
C GLU A 115 0.65 19.65 5.59
N PRO A 116 -0.67 19.82 5.82
CA PRO A 116 -1.50 19.10 6.79
C PRO A 116 -2.05 17.77 6.25
N ASN A 117 -2.01 17.57 4.93
CA ASN A 117 -2.78 16.53 4.24
C ASN A 117 -2.37 15.09 4.62
N PHE A 118 -1.12 14.89 5.04
CA PHE A 118 -0.58 13.56 5.37
C PHE A 118 -0.16 13.43 6.85
N SER A 119 -0.39 14.45 7.68
CA SER A 119 -0.06 14.40 9.12
C SER A 119 -0.70 13.20 9.82
N SER A 120 -1.89 12.80 9.37
CA SER A 120 -2.67 11.74 10.01
C SER A 120 -2.09 10.33 9.77
N ILE A 121 -1.22 10.12 8.78
CA ILE A 121 -0.53 8.84 8.54
C ILE A 121 0.88 8.82 9.11
N LYS A 122 1.26 9.82 9.92
CA LYS A 122 2.55 9.84 10.61
C LYS A 122 2.73 8.53 11.38
N ASP A 123 3.90 7.91 11.18
CA ASP A 123 4.32 6.65 11.80
C ASP A 123 3.41 5.43 11.53
N HIS A 124 2.38 5.55 10.71
CA HIS A 124 1.58 4.41 10.27
C HIS A 124 2.37 3.57 9.26
N ILE A 125 2.19 2.26 9.32
CA ILE A 125 2.97 1.29 8.56
C ILE A 125 2.21 0.88 7.31
N ALA A 126 2.82 1.07 6.14
CA ALA A 126 2.37 0.49 4.88
C ALA A 126 3.29 -0.68 4.49
N ILE A 127 2.73 -1.70 3.83
CA ILE A 127 3.41 -2.97 3.53
C ILE A 127 3.24 -3.34 2.05
N TYR A 128 4.32 -3.79 1.43
CA TYR A 128 4.31 -4.32 0.07
C TYR A 128 3.68 -5.72 0.03
N ALA A 129 2.47 -5.84 -0.51
CA ALA A 129 1.73 -7.10 -0.54
C ALA A 129 2.46 -8.21 -1.33
N ASN A 130 3.22 -7.87 -2.38
CA ASN A 130 4.00 -8.84 -3.17
C ASN A 130 5.15 -9.50 -2.37
N LYS A 131 5.50 -8.98 -1.19
CA LYS A 131 6.54 -9.51 -0.30
C LYS A 131 5.99 -10.36 0.85
N MET A 132 4.68 -10.43 0.99
CA MET A 132 3.99 -11.14 2.07
C MET A 132 3.49 -12.50 1.57
N ASP A 133 3.23 -13.43 2.50
CA ASP A 133 2.57 -14.69 2.13
C ASP A 133 1.09 -14.43 1.81
N GLU A 134 0.46 -13.52 2.56
CA GLU A 134 -0.91 -13.09 2.34
C GLU A 134 -1.19 -11.71 2.95
N CYS A 135 -1.91 -10.88 2.21
CA CYS A 135 -2.58 -9.70 2.72
C CYS A 135 -4.09 -9.87 2.48
N ARG A 136 -4.92 -9.41 3.42
CA ARG A 136 -6.39 -9.45 3.29
C ARG A 136 -7.04 -8.10 3.59
N VAL A 137 -8.17 -7.87 2.94
CA VAL A 137 -9.09 -6.76 3.20
C VAL A 137 -10.49 -7.34 3.35
N ASP A 138 -11.10 -7.21 4.52
CA ASP A 138 -12.39 -7.84 4.86
C ASP A 138 -12.44 -9.34 4.54
N GLY A 139 -11.34 -10.03 4.83
CA GLY A 139 -11.17 -11.47 4.57
C GLY A 139 -10.85 -11.82 3.11
N GLU A 140 -10.96 -10.89 2.17
CA GLU A 140 -10.60 -11.06 0.76
C GLU A 140 -9.09 -10.99 0.58
N ARG A 141 -8.51 -11.99 -0.10
CA ARG A 141 -7.08 -11.99 -0.44
C ARG A 141 -6.77 -10.90 -1.47
N VAL A 142 -5.76 -10.10 -1.16
CA VAL A 142 -5.26 -9.02 -1.99
C VAL A 142 -4.42 -9.57 -3.15
N THR A 143 -4.63 -8.99 -4.34
CA THR A 143 -3.66 -9.08 -5.44
C THR A 143 -2.73 -7.86 -5.36
N PRO A 144 -1.40 -8.04 -5.34
CA PRO A 144 -0.49 -6.89 -5.31
C PRO A 144 -0.57 -6.09 -6.61
N GLN A 145 -0.48 -4.75 -6.50
CA GLN A 145 -0.33 -3.91 -7.68
C GLN A 145 0.87 -4.38 -8.52
N PRO A 146 0.72 -4.51 -9.85
CA PRO A 146 1.80 -4.91 -10.73
C PRO A 146 3.05 -4.02 -10.61
N GLY A 147 4.22 -4.63 -10.71
CA GLY A 147 5.51 -3.98 -10.49
C GLY A 147 6.11 -4.34 -9.12
N GLN A 148 7.32 -3.83 -8.86
CA GLN A 148 8.08 -4.14 -7.63
C GLN A 148 8.19 -2.96 -6.66
N PHE A 149 7.68 -1.79 -7.06
CA PHE A 149 7.87 -0.53 -6.34
C PHE A 149 6.58 0.06 -5.76
N TYR A 150 5.42 -0.42 -6.21
CA TYR A 150 4.13 0.14 -5.82
C TYR A 150 3.50 -0.62 -4.65
N GLY A 151 2.87 0.15 -3.76
CA GLY A 151 2.26 -0.34 -2.52
C GLY A 151 0.77 -0.67 -2.61
N GLY A 152 0.16 -0.54 -3.80
CA GLY A 152 -1.28 -0.68 -3.97
C GLY A 152 -1.78 -2.11 -3.76
N TRP A 153 -2.92 -2.23 -3.10
CA TRP A 153 -3.61 -3.50 -2.83
C TRP A 153 -4.87 -3.58 -3.69
N ILE A 154 -4.92 -4.56 -4.60
CA ILE A 154 -6.07 -4.79 -5.48
C ILE A 154 -7.02 -5.80 -4.82
N THR A 155 -8.28 -5.40 -4.73
CA THR A 155 -9.44 -6.21 -4.33
C THR A 155 -10.53 -6.08 -5.40
N LYS A 156 -11.55 -6.93 -5.37
CA LYS A 156 -12.62 -7.01 -6.38
C LYS A 156 -13.42 -5.71 -6.53
N ASP A 157 -13.42 -4.87 -5.50
CA ASP A 157 -14.07 -3.56 -5.51
C ASP A 157 -13.20 -2.46 -6.14
N ILE A 158 -11.96 -2.76 -6.58
CA ILE A 158 -11.07 -1.79 -7.19
C ILE A 158 -10.84 -2.14 -8.67
N VAL A 159 -11.10 -1.20 -9.57
CA VAL A 159 -10.93 -1.39 -11.02
C VAL A 159 -9.88 -0.46 -11.62
N GLY A 160 -9.13 -1.03 -12.58
CA GLY A 160 -8.01 -0.40 -13.26
C GLY A 160 -8.38 0.32 -14.58
N PRO A 161 -7.47 0.32 -15.58
CA PRO A 161 -6.15 -0.33 -15.56
C PRO A 161 -5.24 0.21 -14.46
N PHE A 162 -4.33 -0.62 -13.96
CA PHE A 162 -3.43 -0.27 -12.85
C PHE A 162 -2.05 0.08 -13.36
N LYS A 163 -1.44 1.12 -12.80
CA LYS A 163 -0.04 1.45 -13.12
C LYS A 163 0.87 0.26 -12.79
N GLY A 164 1.73 -0.11 -13.73
CA GLY A 164 2.61 -1.28 -13.67
C GLY A 164 2.18 -2.44 -14.59
N GLU A 165 0.94 -2.43 -15.08
CA GLU A 165 0.49 -3.36 -16.14
C GLU A 165 1.11 -3.01 -17.51
N PRO A 166 1.23 -3.96 -18.45
CA PRO A 166 1.69 -3.67 -19.81
C PRO A 166 0.90 -2.51 -20.45
N GLY A 167 1.61 -1.51 -20.98
CA GLY A 167 1.00 -0.31 -21.57
C GLY A 167 0.64 0.80 -20.57
N THR A 168 0.90 0.61 -19.27
CA THR A 168 0.54 1.59 -18.22
C THR A 168 1.70 2.50 -17.73
N MET A 169 2.79 2.59 -18.50
CA MET A 169 4.04 3.23 -18.05
C MET A 169 4.19 4.74 -18.39
N GLY A 170 3.22 5.36 -19.09
CA GLY A 170 3.33 6.73 -19.61
C GLY A 170 2.21 7.69 -19.17
N TRP A 171 1.52 7.40 -18.07
CA TRP A 171 0.35 8.14 -17.59
C TRP A 171 0.70 9.03 -16.40
#